data_AF-A0A6N3AMJ8-F1
#
_entry.id   AF-A0A6N3AMJ8-F1
#
_cell.length_a   1.000
_cell.length_b   1.000
_cell.length_c   1.000
_cell.angle_alpha   90.00
_cell.angle_beta   90.00
_cell.angle_gamma   90.00
#
_symmetry.space_group_name_H-M   'P 1'
#
loop_
_entity.id
_entity.type
_entity.pdbx_description
1 polymer ?
#
loop_
_entity_poly.entity_id
_entity_poly.type
_entity_poly.pdbx_seq_one_letter_code
_entity_poly.pdbx_strand_id
1 'polypeptide(L)'
;MLLETLQGILGESGFAALQWQNVVMFIVSFILIYLAIKKEFEPLLLLPIAFGMLLRNLPLAGLMEVGDPWQSSGVLAIMYNGVKSNLFPCLIFMGVGAMTDFGPLIANPISLLLGSAAQFGIYVAFIVAVKLGFTGPEAASIGIIGGADGPTAIFTTSQLAPHLLAPIAVAAYSYMALIPMIQPPIMKALTTEKERTTVMTSLRKVSKLEKVIFPVVVVLFTSLLLPDVAPLLGMLMLGNLFKESGVVARLSDTVQNALMNIVTIMLGTTVGATADGTTFLQPATIKIIVLGLMAFCFATAGGVIFGKILYIVTGGKINPLIGSAGVSAVPMAARVSQVEGRKYNPTNFLLMHAMGPNVAGVIGSAVAAGVFLILFSH
;
A
#
# COMPACT_ATOMS: atom_id res chain seq x y z
N MET A 1 -8.24 -5.32 -54.30
CA MET A 1 -8.31 -4.07 -53.51
C MET A 1 -9.04 -4.22 -52.17
N LEU A 2 -10.38 -4.22 -52.05
CA LEU A 2 -11.04 -4.30 -50.73
C LEU A 2 -10.67 -5.57 -49.94
N LEU A 3 -10.63 -6.73 -50.61
CA LEU A 3 -10.29 -8.01 -49.98
C LEU A 3 -8.82 -8.07 -49.52
N GLU A 4 -7.91 -7.50 -50.31
CA GLU A 4 -6.48 -7.40 -49.99
C GLU A 4 -6.23 -6.40 -48.85
N THR A 5 -6.95 -5.28 -48.84
CA THR A 5 -6.91 -4.32 -47.73
C THR A 5 -7.45 -4.95 -46.44
N LEU A 6 -8.52 -5.73 -46.50
CA LEU A 6 -9.05 -6.47 -45.34
C LEU A 6 -8.08 -7.58 -44.87
N GLN A 7 -7.44 -8.29 -45.79
CA GLN A 7 -6.40 -9.27 -45.45
C GLN A 7 -5.16 -8.61 -44.84
N GLY A 8 -4.74 -7.45 -45.35
CA GLY A 8 -3.65 -6.65 -44.76
C GLY A 8 -3.99 -6.14 -43.37
N ILE A 9 -5.20 -5.57 -43.18
CA ILE A 9 -5.68 -5.13 -41.86
C ILE A 9 -5.73 -6.31 -40.89
N LEU A 10 -6.25 -7.46 -41.30
CA LEU A 10 -6.30 -8.64 -40.43
C LEU A 10 -4.91 -9.17 -40.10
N GLY A 11 -3.99 -9.19 -41.06
CA GLY A 11 -2.60 -9.64 -40.88
C GLY A 11 -1.76 -8.73 -39.99
N GLU A 12 -1.98 -7.42 -40.03
CA GLU A 12 -1.29 -6.42 -39.19
C GLU A 12 -2.06 -6.07 -37.91
N SER A 13 -3.28 -6.61 -37.73
CA SER A 13 -4.08 -6.35 -36.54
C SER A 13 -3.52 -7.02 -35.31
N GLY A 14 -3.83 -6.46 -34.13
CA GLY A 14 -3.56 -7.11 -32.86
C GLY A 14 -4.23 -8.48 -32.71
N PHE A 15 -5.24 -8.82 -33.53
CA PHE A 15 -5.83 -10.16 -33.55
C PHE A 15 -4.87 -11.22 -34.11
N ALA A 16 -4.06 -10.87 -35.12
CA ALA A 16 -3.06 -11.78 -35.68
C ALA A 16 -1.84 -11.97 -34.77
N ALA A 17 -1.51 -10.95 -33.97
CA ALA A 17 -0.40 -11.00 -33.01
C ALA A 17 -0.79 -11.50 -31.61
N LEU A 18 -2.03 -11.98 -31.43
CA LEU A 18 -2.55 -12.41 -30.13
C LEU A 18 -1.86 -13.69 -29.65
N GLN A 19 -1.22 -13.65 -28.49
CA GLN A 19 -0.67 -14.82 -27.82
C GLN A 19 -1.58 -15.26 -26.67
N TRP A 20 -1.41 -16.51 -26.21
CA TRP A 20 -2.23 -17.06 -25.13
C TRP A 20 -2.05 -16.27 -23.81
N GLN A 21 -0.86 -15.71 -23.56
CA GLN A 21 -0.57 -14.88 -22.40
C GLN A 21 -1.43 -13.61 -22.40
N ASN A 22 -1.63 -12.97 -23.57
CA ASN A 22 -2.49 -11.79 -23.68
C ASN A 22 -3.92 -12.13 -23.26
N VAL A 23 -4.44 -13.27 -23.73
CA VAL A 23 -5.80 -13.74 -23.42
C VAL A 23 -5.97 -13.97 -21.92
N VAL A 24 -5.00 -14.63 -21.27
CA VAL A 24 -5.05 -14.85 -19.81
C VAL A 24 -5.01 -13.51 -19.07
N MET A 25 -4.16 -12.58 -19.48
CA MET A 25 -4.09 -11.26 -18.85
C MET A 25 -5.36 -10.43 -19.07
N PHE A 26 -6.06 -10.58 -20.20
CA PHE A 26 -7.38 -9.98 -20.39
C PHE A 26 -8.39 -10.53 -19.40
N ILE A 27 -8.43 -11.86 -19.20
CA ILE A 27 -9.30 -12.50 -18.23
C ILE A 27 -9.00 -11.97 -16.81
N VAL A 28 -7.73 -11.94 -16.41
CA VAL A 28 -7.32 -11.39 -15.11
C VAL A 28 -7.75 -9.92 -14.98
N SER A 29 -7.50 -9.10 -16.00
CA SER A 29 -7.89 -7.69 -16.01
C SER A 29 -9.40 -7.52 -15.86
N PHE A 30 -10.21 -8.30 -16.58
CA PHE A 30 -11.67 -8.26 -16.47
C PHE A 30 -12.17 -8.73 -15.10
N ILE A 31 -11.54 -9.73 -14.48
CA ILE A 31 -11.85 -10.14 -13.11
C ILE A 31 -11.57 -8.98 -12.14
N LEU A 32 -10.42 -8.33 -12.25
CA LEU A 32 -10.08 -7.19 -11.37
C LEU A 32 -11.00 -5.99 -11.61
N ILE A 33 -11.37 -5.69 -12.86
CA ILE A 33 -12.39 -4.67 -13.20
C ILE A 33 -13.74 -5.02 -12.56
N TYR A 34 -14.18 -6.28 -12.66
CA TYR A 34 -15.41 -6.73 -12.02
C TYR A 34 -15.37 -6.56 -10.49
N LEU A 35 -14.24 -6.93 -9.86
CA LEU A 35 -14.04 -6.76 -8.43
C LEU A 35 -14.07 -5.27 -8.03
N ALA A 36 -13.42 -4.41 -8.79
CA ALA A 36 -13.44 -2.97 -8.54
C ALA A 36 -14.84 -2.36 -8.70
N ILE A 37 -15.59 -2.72 -9.75
CA ILE A 37 -16.88 -2.10 -10.05
C ILE A 37 -18.03 -2.74 -9.26
N LYS A 38 -18.14 -4.08 -9.27
CA LYS A 38 -19.30 -4.78 -8.70
C LYS A 38 -19.15 -5.06 -7.20
N LYS A 39 -17.92 -5.30 -6.75
CA LYS A 39 -17.62 -5.57 -5.34
C LYS A 39 -17.05 -4.35 -4.61
N GLU A 40 -16.80 -3.25 -5.32
CA GLU A 40 -16.27 -2.00 -4.77
C GLU A 40 -14.97 -2.21 -3.97
N PHE A 41 -14.14 -3.15 -4.42
CA PHE A 41 -12.83 -3.41 -3.81
C PHE A 41 -11.82 -2.34 -4.27
N GLU A 42 -11.50 -1.41 -3.37
CA GLU A 42 -10.56 -0.29 -3.58
C GLU A 42 -10.66 0.32 -4.99
N PRO A 43 -11.87 0.75 -5.42
CA PRO A 43 -12.14 1.06 -6.82
C PRO A 43 -11.30 2.21 -7.36
N LEU A 44 -10.89 3.14 -6.49
CA LEU A 44 -10.06 4.29 -6.88
C LEU A 44 -8.68 3.88 -7.40
N LEU A 45 -8.14 2.76 -6.92
CA LEU A 45 -6.82 2.25 -7.31
C LEU A 45 -6.93 1.00 -8.19
N LEU A 46 -7.78 0.05 -7.82
CA LEU A 46 -7.88 -1.24 -8.49
C LEU A 46 -8.40 -1.10 -9.92
N LEU A 47 -9.32 -0.17 -10.18
CA LEU A 47 -9.86 0.03 -11.53
C LEU A 47 -8.81 0.59 -12.50
N PRO A 48 -8.09 1.69 -12.20
CA PRO A 48 -6.97 2.12 -13.04
C PRO A 48 -5.88 1.05 -13.22
N ILE A 49 -5.54 0.28 -12.18
CA ILE A 49 -4.56 -0.81 -12.28
C ILE A 49 -5.03 -1.89 -13.25
N ALA A 50 -6.26 -2.35 -13.10
CA ALA A 50 -6.81 -3.39 -13.97
C ALA A 50 -6.92 -2.91 -15.42
N PHE A 51 -7.26 -1.64 -15.64
CA PHE A 51 -7.29 -1.06 -16.98
C PHE A 51 -5.88 -0.90 -17.57
N GLY A 52 -4.90 -0.47 -16.78
CA GLY A 52 -3.49 -0.43 -17.20
C GLY A 52 -2.95 -1.81 -17.60
N MET A 53 -3.31 -2.85 -16.83
CA MET A 53 -2.97 -4.25 -17.14
C MET A 53 -3.59 -4.69 -18.47
N LEU A 54 -4.85 -4.33 -18.72
CA LEU A 54 -5.50 -4.57 -20.01
C LEU A 54 -4.72 -3.89 -21.15
N LEU A 55 -4.42 -2.61 -21.01
CA LEU A 55 -3.71 -1.82 -22.02
C LEU A 55 -2.32 -2.37 -22.36
N ARG A 56 -1.53 -2.79 -21.36
CA ARG A 56 -0.19 -3.37 -21.58
C ARG A 56 -0.24 -4.63 -22.43
N ASN A 57 -1.31 -5.42 -22.30
CA ASN A 57 -1.41 -6.72 -22.94
C ASN A 57 -2.11 -6.66 -24.30
N LEU A 58 -2.45 -5.47 -24.82
CA LEU A 58 -2.92 -5.30 -26.19
C LEU A 58 -1.75 -5.53 -27.18
N PRO A 59 -1.83 -6.53 -28.07
CA PRO A 59 -0.77 -6.80 -29.03
C PRO A 59 -0.51 -5.61 -29.95
N LEU A 60 0.76 -5.35 -30.27
CA LEU A 60 1.22 -4.29 -31.19
C LEU A 60 0.87 -2.85 -30.75
N ALA A 61 0.36 -2.64 -29.53
CA ALA A 61 -0.09 -1.31 -29.11
C ALA A 61 1.05 -0.36 -28.70
N GLY A 62 2.25 -0.89 -28.41
CA GLY A 62 3.45 -0.08 -28.10
C GLY A 62 3.35 0.84 -26.88
N LEU A 63 2.28 0.76 -26.07
CA LEU A 63 1.95 1.77 -25.05
C LEU A 63 3.01 1.91 -23.94
N MET A 64 3.77 0.84 -23.70
CA MET A 64 4.84 0.76 -22.71
C MET A 64 6.21 0.54 -23.35
N GLU A 65 6.34 0.70 -24.66
CA GLU A 65 7.63 0.64 -25.34
C GLU A 65 8.44 1.90 -25.02
N VAL A 66 9.71 1.69 -24.66
CA VAL A 66 10.65 2.77 -24.39
C VAL A 66 11.40 3.07 -25.68
N GLY A 67 11.24 4.29 -26.18
CA GLY A 67 11.91 4.79 -27.37
C GLY A 67 13.02 5.78 -27.03
N ASP A 68 13.96 5.94 -27.96
CA ASP A 68 15.04 6.93 -27.91
C ASP A 68 15.02 7.77 -29.20
N PRO A 69 14.72 9.09 -29.15
CA PRO A 69 14.52 9.95 -27.97
C PRO A 69 13.25 9.63 -27.16
N TRP A 70 13.21 10.01 -25.88
CA TRP A 70 12.11 9.64 -24.95
C TRP A 70 10.70 9.98 -25.45
N GLN A 71 10.54 11.01 -26.29
CA GLN A 71 9.27 11.42 -26.89
C GLN A 71 8.68 10.37 -27.84
N SER A 72 9.49 9.44 -28.34
CA SER A 72 9.06 8.29 -29.14
C SER A 72 8.55 7.11 -28.31
N SER A 73 8.68 7.18 -26.98
CA SER A 73 8.15 6.16 -26.07
C SER A 73 6.62 6.16 -26.09
N GLY A 74 6.03 4.99 -25.82
CA GLY A 74 4.60 4.87 -25.59
C GLY A 74 4.14 5.74 -24.41
N VAL A 75 2.89 6.21 -24.46
CA VAL A 75 2.35 7.14 -23.46
C VAL A 75 2.44 6.62 -22.03
N LEU A 76 2.22 5.31 -21.81
CA LEU A 76 2.31 4.71 -20.48
C LEU A 76 3.77 4.56 -20.04
N ALA A 77 4.71 4.33 -20.96
CA ALA A 77 6.15 4.34 -20.64
C ALA A 77 6.61 5.73 -20.18
N ILE A 78 6.16 6.80 -20.85
CA ILE A 78 6.44 8.18 -20.45
C ILE A 78 5.90 8.44 -19.04
N MET A 79 4.61 8.12 -18.80
CA MET A 79 4.00 8.30 -17.49
C MET A 79 4.68 7.46 -16.41
N TYR A 80 5.12 6.25 -16.73
CA TYR A 80 5.78 5.34 -15.79
C TYR A 80 7.11 5.88 -15.26
N ASN A 81 7.73 6.86 -15.94
CA ASN A 81 8.88 7.57 -15.38
C ASN A 81 8.52 8.33 -14.09
N GLY A 82 7.26 8.73 -13.89
CA GLY A 82 6.79 9.28 -12.62
C GLY A 82 6.79 8.25 -11.47
N VAL A 83 6.61 6.96 -11.78
CA VAL A 83 6.76 5.86 -10.80
C VAL A 83 8.24 5.56 -10.57
N LYS A 84 9.03 5.41 -11.64
CA LYS A 84 10.48 5.12 -11.55
C LYS A 84 11.26 6.19 -10.80
N SER A 85 10.92 7.46 -11.02
CA SER A 85 11.54 8.61 -10.32
C SER A 85 11.02 8.79 -8.89
N ASN A 86 10.12 7.93 -8.41
CA ASN A 86 9.43 8.04 -7.13
C ASN A 86 8.54 9.27 -6.95
N LEU A 87 8.37 10.10 -7.99
CA LEU A 87 7.54 11.30 -7.94
C LEU A 87 6.09 10.97 -7.59
N PHE A 88 5.47 10.00 -8.27
CA PHE A 88 4.08 9.64 -8.02
C PHE A 88 3.87 9.02 -6.62
N PRO A 89 4.66 8.04 -6.16
CA PRO A 89 4.59 7.55 -4.78
C PRO A 89 4.70 8.67 -3.73
N CYS A 90 5.65 9.59 -3.88
CA CYS A 90 5.86 10.71 -2.98
C CYS A 90 4.65 11.67 -2.95
N LEU A 91 4.05 11.96 -4.10
CA LEU A 91 2.85 12.80 -4.19
C LEU A 91 1.61 12.11 -3.56
N ILE A 92 1.46 10.80 -3.73
CA ILE A 92 0.43 10.03 -3.01
C ILE A 92 0.66 10.12 -1.51
N PHE A 93 1.89 9.96 -1.03
CA PHE A 93 2.23 10.11 0.39
C PHE A 93 1.89 11.50 0.92
N MET A 94 2.15 12.55 0.15
CA MET A 94 1.72 13.90 0.52
C MET A 94 0.21 14.00 0.71
N GLY A 95 -0.59 13.46 -0.21
CA GLY A 95 -2.04 13.47 -0.06
C GLY A 95 -2.53 12.59 1.10
N VAL A 96 -1.92 11.43 1.34
CA VAL A 96 -2.19 10.60 2.54
C VAL A 96 -1.92 11.40 3.81
N GLY A 97 -0.82 12.15 3.85
CA GLY A 97 -0.47 13.03 4.97
C GLY A 97 -1.50 14.13 5.23
N ALA A 98 -2.01 14.74 4.15
CA ALA A 98 -3.05 15.77 4.23
C ALA A 98 -4.42 15.22 4.66
N MET A 99 -4.73 13.96 4.35
CA MET A 99 -5.96 13.30 4.79
C MET A 99 -5.88 12.79 6.23
N THR A 100 -4.69 12.39 6.68
CA THR A 100 -4.49 11.68 7.95
C THR A 100 -4.62 12.60 9.18
N ASP A 101 -5.35 12.15 10.21
CA ASP A 101 -5.33 12.80 11.53
C ASP A 101 -4.34 12.05 12.45
N PHE A 102 -3.26 12.74 12.82
CA PHE A 102 -2.24 12.23 13.73
C PHE A 102 -2.59 12.46 15.20
N GLY A 103 -3.68 13.17 15.49
CA GLY A 103 -4.18 13.40 16.85
C GLY A 103 -4.25 12.13 17.70
N PRO A 104 -4.87 11.04 17.20
CA PRO A 104 -4.87 9.75 17.90
C PRO A 104 -3.49 9.20 18.28
N LEU A 105 -2.52 9.32 17.38
CA LEU A 105 -1.16 8.85 17.59
C LEU A 105 -0.43 9.70 18.65
N ILE A 106 -0.55 11.02 18.54
CA ILE A 106 0.04 11.99 19.49
C ILE A 106 -0.61 11.85 20.87
N ALA A 107 -1.91 11.57 20.91
CA ALA A 107 -2.67 11.42 22.14
C ALA A 107 -2.24 10.17 22.93
N ASN A 108 -1.92 9.07 22.24
CA ASN A 108 -1.46 7.83 22.86
C ASN A 108 -0.22 7.27 22.13
N PRO A 109 1.00 7.71 22.52
CA PRO A 109 2.24 7.30 21.87
C PRO A 109 2.53 5.80 21.92
N ILE A 110 1.92 5.03 22.84
CA ILE A 110 2.03 3.56 22.86
C ILE A 110 1.53 2.96 21.54
N SER A 111 0.65 3.65 20.83
CA SER A 111 0.18 3.26 19.49
C SER A 111 1.33 3.14 18.47
N LEU A 112 2.45 3.85 18.65
CA LEU A 112 3.65 3.68 17.83
C LEU A 112 4.19 2.24 17.91
N LEU A 113 4.16 1.64 19.10
CA LEU A 113 4.62 0.27 19.31
C LEU A 113 3.68 -0.77 18.68
N LEU A 114 2.39 -0.47 18.59
CA LEU A 114 1.45 -1.31 17.85
C LEU A 114 1.71 -1.26 16.35
N GLY A 115 2.01 -0.07 15.81
CA GLY A 115 2.40 0.10 14.42
C GLY A 115 3.74 -0.59 14.10
N SER A 116 4.70 -0.59 15.02
CA SER A 116 5.97 -1.31 14.84
C SER A 116 5.79 -2.82 14.89
N ALA A 117 4.96 -3.34 15.81
CA ALA A 117 4.66 -4.77 15.88
C ALA A 117 3.96 -5.30 14.63
N ALA A 118 3.15 -4.47 13.96
CA ALA A 118 2.54 -4.85 12.68
C ALA A 118 3.57 -5.04 11.55
N GLN A 119 4.74 -4.40 11.63
CA GLN A 119 5.83 -4.61 10.66
C GLN A 119 6.48 -6.00 10.79
N PHE A 120 6.12 -6.78 11.80
CA PHE A 120 6.55 -8.18 11.92
C PHE A 120 6.26 -9.00 10.64
N GLY A 121 5.14 -8.72 9.97
CA GLY A 121 4.79 -9.38 8.71
C GLY A 121 5.80 -9.16 7.60
N ILE A 122 6.42 -7.96 7.54
CA ILE A 122 7.48 -7.63 6.57
C ILE A 122 8.67 -8.56 6.76
N TYR A 123 9.15 -8.67 8.00
CA TYR A 123 10.35 -9.45 8.30
C TYR A 123 10.11 -10.96 8.18
N VAL A 124 8.92 -11.45 8.54
CA VAL A 124 8.56 -12.87 8.30
C VAL A 124 8.57 -13.17 6.80
N ALA A 125 7.92 -12.33 5.99
CA ALA A 125 7.89 -12.52 4.55
C ALA A 125 9.29 -12.45 3.92
N PHE A 126 10.12 -11.52 4.37
CA PHE A 126 11.54 -11.44 3.99
C PHE A 126 12.29 -12.74 4.29
N ILE A 127 12.22 -13.25 5.53
CA ILE A 127 12.93 -14.48 5.93
C ILE A 127 12.46 -15.68 5.10
N VAL A 128 11.16 -15.81 4.87
CA VAL A 128 10.61 -16.91 4.06
C VAL A 128 11.01 -16.75 2.60
N ALA A 129 11.00 -15.54 2.04
CA ALA A 129 11.43 -15.29 0.66
C ALA A 129 12.91 -15.69 0.45
N VAL A 130 13.81 -15.33 1.37
CA VAL A 130 15.22 -15.76 1.34
C VAL A 130 15.31 -17.30 1.35
N LYS A 131 14.55 -17.98 2.23
CA LYS A 131 14.53 -19.46 2.28
C LYS A 131 13.98 -20.12 1.02
N LEU A 132 13.12 -19.42 0.27
CA LEU A 132 12.58 -19.89 -1.01
C LEU A 132 13.50 -19.59 -2.20
N GLY A 133 14.68 -19.02 -1.96
CA GLY A 133 15.74 -18.80 -2.95
C GLY A 133 15.72 -17.43 -3.64
N PHE A 134 14.94 -16.48 -3.14
CA PHE A 134 15.03 -15.09 -3.62
C PHE A 134 16.32 -14.43 -3.09
N THR A 135 16.90 -13.53 -3.90
CA THR A 135 18.05 -12.73 -3.47
C THR A 135 17.66 -11.77 -2.34
N GLY A 136 18.63 -11.23 -1.60
CA GLY A 136 18.37 -10.24 -0.54
C GLY A 136 17.49 -9.07 -0.99
N PRO A 137 17.83 -8.37 -2.10
CA PRO A 137 17.03 -7.27 -2.64
C PRO A 137 15.61 -7.67 -3.08
N GLU A 138 15.46 -8.84 -3.72
CA GLU A 138 14.15 -9.38 -4.11
C GLU A 138 13.30 -9.74 -2.89
N ALA A 139 13.89 -10.43 -1.92
CA ALA A 139 13.23 -10.81 -0.68
C ALA A 139 12.82 -9.58 0.13
N ALA A 140 13.63 -8.52 0.16
CA ALA A 140 13.30 -7.24 0.78
C ALA A 140 12.09 -6.59 0.10
N SER A 141 12.09 -6.55 -1.24
CA SER A 141 10.99 -6.01 -2.04
C SER A 141 9.69 -6.78 -1.81
N ILE A 142 9.75 -8.13 -1.76
CA ILE A 142 8.60 -8.99 -1.44
C ILE A 142 8.14 -8.76 0.01
N GLY A 143 9.08 -8.63 0.94
CA GLY A 143 8.81 -8.41 2.36
C GLY A 143 7.96 -7.16 2.60
N ILE A 144 8.28 -6.04 1.93
CA ILE A 144 7.54 -4.77 2.11
C ILE A 144 6.05 -4.87 1.78
N ILE A 145 5.61 -5.86 0.99
CA ILE A 145 4.17 -6.13 0.80
C ILE A 145 3.46 -6.25 2.16
N GLY A 146 4.09 -6.87 3.16
CA GLY A 146 3.55 -7.05 4.50
C GLY A 146 3.27 -5.75 5.26
N GLY A 147 3.84 -4.63 4.82
CA GLY A 147 3.51 -3.31 5.37
C GLY A 147 2.07 -2.91 5.06
N ALA A 148 1.50 -3.40 3.96
CA ALA A 148 0.23 -2.96 3.37
C ALA A 148 0.25 -1.49 2.89
N ASP A 149 1.43 -1.07 2.44
CA ASP A 149 1.73 0.28 2.01
C ASP A 149 2.13 0.29 0.53
N GLY A 150 1.16 0.49 -0.35
CA GLY A 150 1.37 0.45 -1.80
C GLY A 150 2.50 1.38 -2.29
N PRO A 151 2.49 2.69 -1.96
CA PRO A 151 3.54 3.59 -2.41
C PRO A 151 4.92 3.25 -1.84
N THR A 152 5.02 2.81 -0.58
CA THR A 152 6.29 2.34 -0.01
C THR A 152 6.79 1.07 -0.70
N ALA A 153 5.89 0.11 -0.97
CA ALA A 153 6.25 -1.11 -1.70
C ALA A 153 6.76 -0.81 -3.11
N ILE A 154 6.13 0.14 -3.80
CA ILE A 154 6.59 0.61 -5.11
C ILE A 154 7.96 1.27 -5.00
N PHE A 155 8.15 2.17 -4.03
CA PHE A 155 9.40 2.91 -3.82
C PHE A 155 10.59 2.01 -3.50
N THR A 156 10.41 1.01 -2.63
CA THR A 156 11.49 0.09 -2.29
C THR A 156 11.81 -0.83 -3.46
N THR A 157 10.77 -1.35 -4.12
CA THR A 157 10.97 -2.31 -5.22
C THR A 157 11.56 -1.64 -6.46
N SER A 158 11.21 -0.38 -6.74
CA SER A 158 11.79 0.38 -7.86
C SER A 158 13.31 0.58 -7.73
N GLN A 159 13.84 0.48 -6.50
CA GLN A 159 15.27 0.62 -6.21
C GLN A 159 15.97 -0.74 -6.04
N LEU A 160 15.32 -1.71 -5.40
CA LEU A 160 15.94 -3.00 -5.04
C LEU A 160 15.70 -4.12 -6.05
N ALA A 161 14.51 -4.20 -6.65
CA ALA A 161 14.16 -5.27 -7.59
C ALA A 161 13.15 -4.79 -8.66
N PRO A 162 13.54 -3.91 -9.60
CA PRO A 162 12.62 -3.29 -10.54
C PRO A 162 11.85 -4.29 -11.41
N HIS A 163 12.44 -5.45 -11.70
CA HIS A 163 11.80 -6.54 -12.46
C HIS A 163 10.64 -7.21 -11.70
N LEU A 164 10.59 -7.08 -10.38
CA LEU A 164 9.49 -7.58 -9.53
C LEU A 164 8.43 -6.51 -9.22
N LEU A 165 8.57 -5.28 -9.73
CA LEU A 165 7.65 -4.19 -9.40
C LEU A 165 6.20 -4.52 -9.73
N ALA A 166 5.96 -5.08 -10.91
CA ALA A 166 4.61 -5.44 -11.36
C ALA A 166 3.92 -6.44 -10.44
N PRO A 167 4.48 -7.64 -10.17
CA PRO A 167 3.84 -8.60 -9.29
C PRO A 167 3.73 -8.10 -7.85
N ILE A 168 4.71 -7.33 -7.35
CA ILE A 168 4.67 -6.77 -6.00
C ILE A 168 3.59 -5.71 -5.85
N ALA A 169 3.48 -4.77 -6.79
CA ALA A 169 2.49 -3.71 -6.73
C ALA A 169 1.06 -4.26 -6.87
N VAL A 170 0.84 -5.21 -7.78
CA VAL A 170 -0.45 -5.90 -7.91
C VAL A 170 -0.79 -6.64 -6.62
N ALA A 171 0.16 -7.39 -6.04
CA ALA A 171 -0.07 -8.08 -4.77
C ALA A 171 -0.39 -7.10 -3.63
N ALA A 172 0.39 -6.03 -3.47
CA ALA A 172 0.20 -5.03 -2.42
C ALA A 172 -1.21 -4.43 -2.46
N TYR A 173 -1.64 -3.87 -3.60
CA TYR A 173 -2.96 -3.24 -3.69
C TYR A 173 -4.12 -4.25 -3.67
N SER A 174 -3.94 -5.45 -4.25
CA SER A 174 -4.96 -6.49 -4.17
C SER A 174 -5.19 -6.93 -2.73
N TYR A 175 -4.13 -7.10 -1.93
CA TYR A 175 -4.27 -7.51 -0.53
C TYR A 175 -4.77 -6.41 0.37
N MET A 176 -4.42 -5.15 0.12
CA MET A 176 -5.04 -4.01 0.80
C MET A 176 -6.56 -4.05 0.67
N ALA A 177 -7.09 -4.33 -0.53
CA ALA A 177 -8.53 -4.45 -0.75
C ALA A 177 -9.18 -5.66 -0.04
N LEU A 178 -8.40 -6.71 0.24
CA LEU A 178 -8.85 -7.94 0.88
C LEU A 178 -8.73 -7.91 2.42
N ILE A 179 -8.23 -6.82 3.02
CA ILE A 179 -8.12 -6.64 4.47
C ILE A 179 -9.42 -6.98 5.23
N PRO A 180 -10.63 -6.56 4.79
CA PRO A 180 -11.88 -6.91 5.46
C PRO A 180 -12.19 -8.41 5.48
N MET A 181 -11.59 -9.20 4.58
CA MET A 181 -11.67 -10.67 4.61
C MET A 181 -10.51 -11.31 5.38
N ILE A 182 -9.30 -10.75 5.31
CA ILE A 182 -8.10 -11.34 5.91
C ILE A 182 -8.04 -11.08 7.43
N GLN A 183 -8.29 -9.85 7.87
CA GLN A 183 -8.10 -9.48 9.28
C GLN A 183 -9.10 -10.14 10.24
N PRO A 184 -10.42 -10.11 9.99
CA PRO A 184 -11.39 -10.59 10.98
C PRO A 184 -11.21 -12.06 11.40
N PRO A 185 -10.92 -13.02 10.50
CA PRO A 185 -10.62 -14.39 10.91
C PRO A 185 -9.43 -14.49 11.87
N ILE A 186 -8.36 -13.73 11.63
CA ILE A 186 -7.15 -13.72 12.48
C ILE A 186 -7.46 -13.08 13.83
N MET A 187 -8.17 -11.96 13.83
CA MET A 187 -8.64 -11.31 15.06
C MET A 187 -9.47 -12.29 15.89
N LYS A 188 -10.37 -13.04 15.26
CA LYS A 188 -11.21 -14.04 15.93
C LYS A 188 -10.41 -15.24 16.45
N ALA A 189 -9.39 -15.69 15.72
CA ALA A 189 -8.58 -16.82 16.14
C ALA A 189 -7.67 -16.46 17.33
N LEU A 190 -7.14 -15.23 17.36
CA LEU A 190 -6.13 -14.85 18.34
C LEU A 190 -6.69 -14.18 19.58
N THR A 191 -7.87 -13.55 19.53
CA THR A 191 -8.48 -12.84 20.68
C THR A 191 -9.63 -13.61 21.32
N THR A 192 -10.01 -13.26 22.53
CA THR A 192 -11.16 -13.77 23.28
C THR A 192 -12.28 -12.74 23.29
N GLU A 193 -13.52 -13.16 23.55
CA GLU A 193 -14.65 -12.24 23.62
C GLU A 193 -14.49 -11.17 24.71
N LYS A 194 -13.95 -11.54 25.88
CA LYS A 194 -13.63 -10.61 26.98
C LYS A 194 -12.65 -9.51 26.54
N GLU A 195 -11.63 -9.86 25.77
CA GLU A 195 -10.68 -8.89 25.23
C GLU A 195 -11.38 -7.95 24.22
N ARG A 196 -12.22 -8.50 23.34
CA ARG A 196 -12.93 -7.75 22.27
C ARG A 196 -13.93 -6.73 22.81
N THR A 197 -14.56 -7.00 23.95
CA THR A 197 -15.56 -6.10 24.57
C THR A 197 -14.93 -4.98 25.41
N THR A 198 -13.59 -4.96 25.53
CA THR A 198 -12.85 -3.94 26.29
C THR A 198 -13.09 -2.55 25.73
N VAL A 199 -13.62 -1.66 26.57
CA VAL A 199 -13.90 -0.27 26.22
C VAL A 199 -12.63 0.55 26.41
N MET A 200 -12.24 1.30 25.38
CA MET A 200 -11.09 2.19 25.45
C MET A 200 -11.47 3.54 26.05
N THR A 201 -10.62 4.06 26.93
CA THR A 201 -10.80 5.40 27.53
C THR A 201 -10.60 6.49 26.49
N SER A 202 -11.31 7.61 26.64
CA SER A 202 -11.16 8.76 25.75
C SER A 202 -9.70 9.22 25.64
N LEU A 203 -9.30 9.63 24.44
CA LEU A 203 -7.97 10.16 24.17
C LEU A 203 -7.79 11.52 24.85
N ARG A 204 -6.56 11.83 25.27
CA ARG A 204 -6.22 13.18 25.74
C ARG A 204 -6.46 14.19 24.61
N LYS A 205 -6.78 15.42 24.98
CA LYS A 205 -6.80 16.53 24.01
C LYS A 205 -5.37 16.82 23.56
N VAL A 206 -5.16 16.88 22.26
CA VAL A 206 -3.88 17.26 21.65
C VAL A 206 -3.96 18.73 21.29
N SER A 207 -2.99 19.51 21.73
CA SER A 207 -2.93 20.94 21.42
C SER A 207 -2.61 21.18 19.95
N LYS A 208 -3.00 22.35 19.43
CA LYS A 208 -2.67 22.73 18.05
C LYS A 208 -1.16 22.78 17.82
N LEU A 209 -0.41 23.25 18.82
CA LEU A 209 1.04 23.33 18.77
C LEU A 209 1.68 21.93 18.64
N GLU A 210 1.23 20.95 19.44
CA GLU A 210 1.71 19.56 19.32
C GLU A 210 1.47 18.99 17.93
N LYS A 211 0.28 19.22 17.35
CA LYS A 211 -0.04 18.75 15.99
C LYS A 211 0.83 19.38 14.90
N VAL A 212 1.25 20.64 15.07
CA VAL A 212 2.11 21.36 14.11
C VAL A 212 3.59 20.96 14.26
N ILE A 213 4.07 20.78 15.50
CA ILE A 213 5.46 20.40 15.78
C ILE A 213 5.72 18.94 15.40
N PHE A 214 4.73 18.06 15.61
CA PHE A 214 4.85 16.63 15.34
C PHE A 214 5.45 16.29 13.96
N PRO A 215 4.90 16.76 12.82
CA PRO A 215 5.45 16.43 11.51
C PRO A 215 6.90 16.89 11.34
N VAL A 216 7.26 18.07 11.88
CA VAL A 216 8.62 18.61 11.79
C VAL A 216 9.61 17.74 12.57
N VAL A 217 9.25 17.35 13.80
CA VAL A 217 10.09 16.49 14.65
C VAL A 217 10.25 15.12 14.03
N VAL A 218 9.17 14.53 13.49
CA VAL A 218 9.23 13.23 12.82
C VAL A 218 10.18 13.30 11.63
N VAL A 219 10.02 14.25 10.71
CA VAL A 219 10.91 14.38 9.54
C VAL A 219 12.37 14.55 9.96
N LEU A 220 12.66 15.47 10.89
CA LEU A 220 14.04 15.71 11.32
C LEU A 220 14.64 14.45 11.95
N PHE A 221 13.93 13.82 12.88
CA PHE A 221 14.43 12.64 13.57
C PHE A 221 14.62 11.46 12.61
N THR A 222 13.61 11.14 11.79
CA THR A 222 13.68 9.97 10.91
C THR A 222 14.62 10.18 9.74
N SER A 223 14.72 11.38 9.18
CA SER A 223 15.61 11.66 8.04
C SER A 223 17.08 11.74 8.46
N LEU A 224 17.36 12.19 9.69
CA LEU A 224 18.73 12.16 10.23
C LEU A 224 19.17 10.74 10.61
N LEU A 225 18.22 9.89 11.02
CA LEU A 225 18.49 8.49 11.36
C LEU A 225 18.56 7.59 10.11
N LEU A 226 17.66 7.79 9.15
CA LEU A 226 17.49 6.99 7.93
C LEU A 226 17.25 7.92 6.72
N PRO A 227 18.32 8.49 6.12
CA PRO A 227 18.20 9.46 5.02
C PRO A 227 17.40 8.95 3.81
N ASP A 228 17.49 7.66 3.49
CA ASP A 228 16.78 7.05 2.35
C ASP A 228 15.25 7.13 2.45
N VAL A 229 14.71 7.32 3.66
CA VAL A 229 13.27 7.44 3.90
C VAL A 229 12.78 8.89 3.75
N ALA A 230 13.70 9.86 3.72
CA ALA A 230 13.37 11.29 3.67
C ALA A 230 12.40 11.67 2.52
N PRO A 231 12.50 11.11 1.29
CA PRO A 231 11.54 11.43 0.23
C PRO A 231 10.10 11.04 0.59
N LEU A 232 9.89 9.85 1.16
CA LEU A 232 8.55 9.38 1.54
C LEU A 232 8.03 10.08 2.79
N LEU A 233 8.77 10.00 3.90
CA LEU A 233 8.33 10.58 5.18
C LEU A 233 8.27 12.10 5.13
N GLY A 234 9.20 12.75 4.42
CA GLY A 234 9.17 14.19 4.21
C GLY A 234 7.90 14.64 3.51
N MET A 235 7.51 13.96 2.44
CA MET A 235 6.30 14.30 1.68
C MET A 235 5.02 13.99 2.46
N LEU A 236 4.98 12.87 3.18
CA LEU A 236 3.89 12.54 4.11
C LEU A 236 3.69 13.63 5.16
N MET A 237 4.77 14.05 5.82
CA MET A 237 4.70 15.07 6.88
C MET A 237 4.47 16.48 6.32
N LEU A 238 4.91 16.78 5.09
CA LEU A 238 4.56 18.01 4.39
C LEU A 238 3.05 18.12 4.19
N GLY A 239 2.41 17.04 3.71
CA GLY A 239 0.96 16.96 3.61
C GLY A 239 0.27 17.15 4.96
N ASN A 240 0.80 16.51 6.01
CA ASN A 240 0.28 16.69 7.36
C ASN A 240 0.39 18.14 7.85
N LEU A 241 1.51 18.81 7.58
CA LEU A 241 1.71 20.20 7.95
C LEU A 241 0.79 21.15 7.17
N PHE A 242 0.45 20.87 5.91
CA PHE A 242 -0.57 21.64 5.19
C PHE A 242 -1.93 21.59 5.89
N LYS A 243 -2.34 20.40 6.35
CA LYS A 243 -3.57 20.21 7.15
C LYS A 243 -3.48 20.93 8.50
N GLU A 244 -2.37 20.75 9.21
CA GLU A 244 -2.25 21.19 10.59
C GLU A 244 -1.83 22.66 10.74
N SER A 245 -1.24 23.31 9.74
CA SER A 245 -0.89 24.74 9.84
C SER A 245 -2.10 25.66 9.85
N GLY A 246 -3.22 25.28 9.22
CA GLY A 246 -4.45 26.06 9.14
C GLY A 246 -4.40 27.32 8.26
N VAL A 247 -3.23 27.69 7.74
CA VAL A 247 -3.03 28.89 6.91
C VAL A 247 -2.99 28.60 5.41
N VAL A 248 -2.81 27.33 5.01
CA VAL A 248 -2.74 26.89 3.61
C VAL A 248 -3.92 25.99 3.22
N ALA A 249 -5.13 26.35 3.64
CA ALA A 249 -6.34 25.55 3.38
C ALA A 249 -6.52 25.18 1.90
N ARG A 250 -6.24 26.10 0.97
CA ARG A 250 -6.30 25.85 -0.48
C ARG A 250 -5.30 24.77 -0.93
N LEU A 251 -4.10 24.75 -0.36
CA LEU A 251 -3.09 23.74 -0.69
C LEU A 251 -3.49 22.38 -0.09
N SER A 252 -3.90 22.34 1.18
CA SER A 252 -4.38 21.12 1.82
C SER A 252 -5.55 20.50 1.06
N ASP A 253 -6.52 21.33 0.64
CA ASP A 253 -7.68 20.89 -0.13
C ASP A 253 -7.28 20.37 -1.51
N THR A 254 -6.40 21.08 -2.22
CA THR A 254 -5.90 20.65 -3.53
C THR A 254 -5.16 19.31 -3.44
N VAL A 255 -4.31 19.16 -2.42
CA VAL A 255 -3.47 17.97 -2.22
C VAL A 255 -4.30 16.74 -1.87
N GLN A 256 -5.27 16.85 -0.96
CA GLN A 256 -6.11 15.71 -0.55
C GLN A 256 -7.16 15.32 -1.60
N ASN A 257 -7.53 16.24 -2.49
CA ASN A 257 -8.56 16.02 -3.52
C ASN A 257 -7.94 15.96 -4.93
N ALA A 258 -7.89 17.09 -5.64
CA ALA A 258 -7.58 17.14 -7.07
C ALA A 258 -6.22 16.51 -7.42
N LEU A 259 -5.16 16.86 -6.69
CA LEU A 259 -3.83 16.31 -6.92
C LEU A 259 -3.79 14.81 -6.65
N MET A 260 -4.33 14.36 -5.51
CA MET A 260 -4.42 12.94 -5.16
C MET A 260 -5.13 12.15 -6.26
N ASN A 261 -6.27 12.64 -6.76
CA ASN A 261 -7.03 11.97 -7.81
C ASN A 261 -6.26 11.89 -9.14
N ILE A 262 -5.60 12.99 -9.54
CA ILE A 262 -4.78 13.01 -10.77
C ILE A 262 -3.63 12.00 -10.66
N VAL A 263 -2.88 12.04 -9.56
CA VAL A 263 -1.72 11.16 -9.36
C VAL A 263 -2.16 9.71 -9.22
N THR A 264 -3.29 9.44 -8.58
CA THR A 264 -3.87 8.09 -8.45
C THR A 264 -4.18 7.48 -9.82
N ILE A 265 -4.77 8.27 -10.73
CA ILE A 265 -5.02 7.81 -12.11
C ILE A 265 -3.71 7.49 -12.82
N MET A 266 -2.72 8.39 -12.73
CA MET A 266 -1.43 8.21 -13.39
C MET A 266 -0.65 7.01 -12.85
N LEU A 267 -0.56 6.89 -11.53
CA LEU A 267 0.13 5.80 -10.84
C LEU A 267 -0.59 4.48 -11.09
N GLY A 268 -1.90 4.41 -10.88
CA GLY A 268 -2.66 3.17 -11.02
C GLY A 268 -2.58 2.61 -12.45
N THR A 269 -2.79 3.46 -13.46
CA THR A 269 -2.72 3.04 -14.87
C THR A 269 -1.32 2.56 -15.25
N THR A 270 -0.26 3.26 -14.81
CA THR A 270 1.12 2.88 -15.17
C THR A 270 1.62 1.67 -14.40
N VAL A 271 1.27 1.53 -13.12
CA VAL A 271 1.54 0.34 -12.31
C VAL A 271 0.87 -0.88 -12.92
N GLY A 272 -0.42 -0.78 -13.29
CA GLY A 272 -1.11 -1.83 -14.02
C GLY A 272 -0.41 -2.19 -15.33
N ALA A 273 0.08 -1.18 -16.05
CA ALA A 273 0.77 -1.37 -17.32
C ALA A 273 2.15 -2.04 -17.19
N THR A 274 2.66 -2.26 -15.97
CA THR A 274 3.87 -3.08 -15.77
C THR A 274 3.58 -4.58 -15.78
N ALA A 275 2.31 -5.00 -15.64
CA ALA A 275 1.90 -6.41 -15.63
C ALA A 275 1.84 -6.99 -17.04
N ASP A 276 3.01 -7.22 -17.64
CA ASP A 276 3.16 -7.95 -18.90
C ASP A 276 2.88 -9.44 -18.72
N GLY A 277 2.10 -10.06 -19.60
CA GLY A 277 1.72 -11.47 -19.48
C GLY A 277 2.89 -12.45 -19.48
N THR A 278 4.01 -12.13 -20.12
CA THR A 278 5.19 -13.01 -20.16
C THR A 278 5.95 -13.04 -18.82
N THR A 279 5.90 -11.95 -18.05
CA THR A 279 6.52 -11.83 -16.73
C THR A 279 5.53 -12.16 -15.62
N PHE A 280 4.29 -11.70 -15.74
CA PHE A 280 3.26 -11.85 -14.71
C PHE A 280 2.82 -13.30 -14.54
N LEU A 281 2.74 -14.10 -15.61
CA LEU A 281 2.31 -15.50 -15.54
C LEU A 281 3.44 -16.47 -15.15
N GLN A 282 4.59 -15.96 -14.73
CA GLN A 282 5.69 -16.81 -14.27
C GLN A 282 5.40 -17.43 -12.90
N PRO A 283 5.88 -18.66 -12.62
CA PRO A 283 5.74 -19.28 -11.29
C PRO A 283 6.29 -18.42 -10.13
N ALA A 284 7.29 -17.59 -10.41
CA ALA A 284 7.83 -16.64 -9.43
C ALA A 284 6.77 -15.64 -8.94
N THR A 285 5.92 -15.12 -9.82
CA THR A 285 4.83 -14.21 -9.47
C THR A 285 3.82 -14.85 -8.52
N ILE A 286 3.48 -16.13 -8.74
CA ILE A 286 2.59 -16.87 -7.84
C ILE A 286 3.21 -16.97 -6.44
N LYS A 287 4.52 -17.24 -6.36
CA LYS A 287 5.24 -17.23 -5.07
C LYS A 287 5.14 -15.86 -4.38
N ILE A 288 5.33 -14.76 -5.10
CA ILE A 288 5.24 -13.39 -4.57
C ILE A 288 3.83 -13.12 -4.04
N ILE A 289 2.80 -13.48 -4.82
CA ILE A 289 1.40 -13.35 -4.42
C ILE A 289 1.18 -14.12 -3.11
N VAL A 290 1.53 -15.40 -3.04
CA VAL A 290 1.34 -16.21 -1.81
C VAL A 290 2.12 -15.64 -0.62
N LEU A 291 3.36 -15.21 -0.83
CA LEU A 291 4.20 -14.58 0.20
C LEU A 291 3.58 -13.27 0.70
N GLY A 292 3.02 -12.45 -0.19
CA GLY A 292 2.33 -11.23 0.17
C GLY A 292 1.10 -11.48 1.06
N LEU A 293 0.28 -12.47 0.72
CA LEU A 293 -0.87 -12.85 1.55
C LEU A 293 -0.42 -13.30 2.94
N MET A 294 0.61 -14.15 2.99
CA MET A 294 1.22 -14.60 4.23
C MET A 294 1.75 -13.42 5.05
N ALA A 295 2.42 -12.45 4.41
CA ALA A 295 2.94 -11.24 5.04
C ALA A 295 1.83 -10.46 5.77
N PHE A 296 0.68 -10.25 5.10
CA PHE A 296 -0.50 -9.60 5.69
C PHE A 296 -1.07 -10.37 6.89
N CYS A 297 -1.12 -11.71 6.79
CA CYS A 297 -1.57 -12.56 7.88
C CYS A 297 -0.67 -12.40 9.11
N PHE A 298 0.65 -12.44 8.93
CA PHE A 298 1.60 -12.26 10.02
C PHE A 298 1.67 -10.82 10.53
N ALA A 299 1.48 -9.81 9.69
CA ALA A 299 1.38 -8.41 10.12
C ALA A 299 0.18 -8.22 11.05
N THR A 300 -0.98 -8.74 10.64
CA THR A 300 -2.21 -8.71 11.45
C THR A 300 -2.02 -9.50 12.76
N ALA A 301 -1.47 -10.71 12.67
CA ALA A 301 -1.23 -11.54 13.84
C ALA A 301 -0.24 -10.87 14.81
N GLY A 302 0.87 -10.32 14.31
CA GLY A 302 1.87 -9.61 15.10
C GLY A 302 1.28 -8.40 15.81
N GLY A 303 0.50 -7.58 15.10
CA GLY A 303 -0.21 -6.45 15.68
C GLY A 303 -1.20 -6.86 16.77
N VAL A 304 -2.03 -7.88 16.52
CA VAL A 304 -3.01 -8.39 17.50
C VAL A 304 -2.34 -9.02 18.72
N ILE A 305 -1.29 -9.83 18.53
CA ILE A 305 -0.52 -10.44 19.62
C ILE A 305 0.11 -9.35 20.49
N PHE A 306 0.70 -8.33 19.88
CA PHE A 306 1.24 -7.21 20.65
C PHE A 306 0.13 -6.41 21.36
N GLY A 307 -1.04 -6.25 20.73
CA GLY A 307 -2.25 -5.73 21.36
C GLY A 307 -2.66 -6.53 22.60
N LYS A 308 -2.50 -7.86 22.59
CA LYS A 308 -2.71 -8.71 23.77
C LYS A 308 -1.69 -8.50 24.87
N ILE A 309 -0.41 -8.41 24.49
CA ILE A 309 0.65 -8.11 25.44
C ILE A 309 0.33 -6.80 26.15
N LEU A 310 -0.07 -5.77 25.40
CA LEU A 310 -0.50 -4.49 25.96
C LEU A 310 -1.77 -4.59 26.80
N TYR A 311 -2.75 -5.42 26.41
CA TYR A 311 -3.92 -5.70 27.25
C TYR A 311 -3.52 -6.25 28.62
N ILE A 312 -2.62 -7.24 28.66
CA ILE A 312 -2.15 -7.86 29.90
C ILE A 312 -1.35 -6.84 30.74
N VAL A 313 -0.36 -6.19 30.14
CA VAL A 313 0.54 -5.24 30.83
C VAL A 313 -0.21 -4.04 31.38
N THR A 314 -1.27 -3.58 30.70
CA THR A 314 -2.08 -2.43 31.17
C THR A 314 -3.21 -2.80 32.12
N GLY A 315 -3.37 -4.08 32.47
CA GLY A 315 -4.47 -4.55 33.32
C GLY A 315 -5.84 -4.44 32.63
N GLY A 316 -5.87 -4.61 31.31
CA GLY A 316 -7.10 -4.67 30.52
C GLY A 316 -7.59 -3.35 29.94
N LYS A 317 -6.71 -2.35 29.76
CA LYS A 317 -7.09 -1.01 29.26
C LYS A 317 -7.04 -0.87 27.73
N ILE A 318 -6.26 -1.72 27.06
CA ILE A 318 -6.04 -1.66 25.61
C ILE A 318 -6.77 -2.80 24.94
N ASN A 319 -7.73 -2.50 24.06
CA ASN A 319 -8.45 -3.52 23.30
C ASN A 319 -7.53 -4.14 22.23
N PRO A 320 -7.24 -5.46 22.25
CA PRO A 320 -6.34 -6.09 21.28
C PRO A 320 -6.76 -5.95 19.81
N LEU A 321 -8.05 -5.68 19.54
CA LEU A 321 -8.54 -5.44 18.18
C LEU A 321 -7.90 -4.20 17.53
N ILE A 322 -7.42 -3.22 18.29
CA ILE A 322 -6.69 -2.09 17.68
C ILE A 322 -5.31 -2.50 17.16
N GLY A 323 -4.80 -3.66 17.58
CA GLY A 323 -3.52 -4.18 17.12
C GLY A 323 -3.51 -4.55 15.64
N SER A 324 -4.60 -5.13 15.12
CA SER A 324 -4.73 -5.38 13.66
C SER A 324 -4.76 -4.09 12.85
N ALA A 325 -5.18 -2.97 13.46
CA ALA A 325 -5.15 -1.68 12.80
C ALA A 325 -3.72 -1.17 12.54
N GLY A 326 -2.67 -1.78 13.11
CA GLY A 326 -1.28 -1.43 12.82
C GLY A 326 -0.84 -1.75 11.38
N VAL A 327 -1.59 -2.59 10.65
CA VAL A 327 -1.40 -2.80 9.21
C VAL A 327 -1.76 -1.50 8.49
N SER A 328 -0.84 -0.94 7.68
CA SER A 328 -0.86 0.48 7.28
C SER A 328 -1.85 0.86 6.17
N ALA A 329 -2.92 0.09 6.02
CA ALA A 329 -4.01 0.42 5.11
C ALA A 329 -4.92 1.49 5.73
N VAL A 330 -4.51 2.74 5.60
CA VAL A 330 -5.25 3.91 6.04
C VAL A 330 -6.39 4.26 5.08
N PRO A 331 -7.62 4.55 5.57
CA PRO A 331 -8.15 4.34 6.93
C PRO A 331 -8.78 2.94 7.14
N MET A 332 -8.70 2.05 6.15
CA MET A 332 -9.45 0.80 6.08
C MET A 332 -9.19 -0.17 7.25
N ALA A 333 -7.94 -0.41 7.64
CA ALA A 333 -7.62 -1.35 8.73
C ALA A 333 -8.22 -0.92 10.09
N ALA A 334 -8.21 0.38 10.37
CA ALA A 334 -8.88 0.96 11.54
C ALA A 334 -10.42 0.81 11.44
N ARG A 335 -11.00 0.96 10.24
CA ARG A 335 -12.43 0.74 10.00
C ARG A 335 -12.83 -0.72 10.17
N VAL A 336 -12.01 -1.68 9.73
CA VAL A 336 -12.25 -3.12 9.93
C VAL A 336 -12.22 -3.45 11.42
N SER A 337 -11.24 -2.91 12.16
CA SER A 337 -11.16 -3.07 13.61
C SER A 337 -12.38 -2.49 14.34
N GLN A 338 -12.88 -1.33 13.89
CA GLN A 338 -14.14 -0.74 14.38
C GLN A 338 -15.35 -1.64 14.10
N VAL A 339 -15.49 -2.12 12.85
CA VAL A 339 -16.62 -2.96 12.45
C VAL A 339 -16.62 -4.27 13.24
N GLU A 340 -15.46 -4.90 13.41
CA GLU A 340 -15.34 -6.13 14.18
C GLU A 340 -15.62 -5.89 15.67
N GLY A 341 -15.10 -4.81 16.26
CA GLY A 341 -15.40 -4.44 17.66
C GLY A 341 -16.89 -4.22 17.93
N ARG A 342 -17.59 -3.55 17.01
CA ARG A 342 -19.04 -3.31 17.13
C ARG A 342 -19.91 -4.56 17.11
N LYS A 343 -19.42 -5.68 16.56
CA LYS A 343 -20.15 -6.96 16.59
C LYS A 343 -20.26 -7.52 18.01
N TYR A 344 -19.28 -7.24 18.87
CA TYR A 344 -19.26 -7.73 20.26
C TYR A 344 -19.76 -6.67 21.25
N ASN A 345 -19.52 -5.39 20.97
CA ASN A 345 -20.05 -4.30 21.79
C ASN A 345 -20.47 -3.12 20.89
N PRO A 346 -21.79 -2.94 20.63
CA PRO A 346 -22.30 -1.90 19.75
C PRO A 346 -21.98 -0.46 20.19
N THR A 347 -21.71 -0.24 21.48
CA THR A 347 -21.37 1.08 22.05
C THR A 347 -19.86 1.32 22.12
N ASN A 348 -19.04 0.35 21.72
CA ASN A 348 -17.59 0.48 21.71
C ASN A 348 -17.09 1.07 20.38
N PHE A 349 -16.58 2.30 20.44
CA PHE A 349 -16.04 3.02 19.28
C PHE A 349 -14.51 3.00 19.31
N LEU A 350 -13.94 2.04 18.58
CA LEU A 350 -12.51 1.85 18.42
C LEU A 350 -11.88 2.71 17.32
N LEU A 351 -12.64 3.22 16.34
CA LEU A 351 -12.07 3.89 15.16
C LEU A 351 -11.05 4.98 15.53
N MET A 352 -11.41 5.88 16.45
CA MET A 352 -10.51 6.96 16.89
C MET A 352 -9.24 6.44 17.57
N HIS A 353 -9.30 5.31 18.27
CA HIS A 353 -8.14 4.68 18.89
C HIS A 353 -7.31 3.87 17.91
N ALA A 354 -7.96 3.18 16.97
CA ALA A 354 -7.36 2.34 15.95
C ALA A 354 -6.66 3.15 14.85
N MET A 355 -7.04 4.42 14.66
CA MET A 355 -6.29 5.32 13.78
C MET A 355 -4.86 5.57 14.26
N GLY A 356 -4.59 5.56 15.56
CA GLY A 356 -3.23 5.70 16.10
C GLY A 356 -2.28 4.62 15.55
N PRO A 357 -2.55 3.33 15.80
CA PRO A 357 -1.79 2.22 15.23
C PRO A 357 -1.71 2.23 13.70
N ASN A 358 -2.80 2.58 13.00
CA ASN A 358 -2.83 2.59 11.53
C ASN A 358 -1.85 3.61 10.94
N VAL A 359 -1.85 4.81 11.51
CA VAL A 359 -0.90 5.86 11.13
C VAL A 359 0.53 5.52 11.52
N ALA A 360 0.72 4.92 12.71
CA ALA A 360 2.02 4.40 13.11
C ALA A 360 2.53 3.31 12.16
N GLY A 361 1.62 2.51 11.59
CA GLY A 361 1.92 1.51 10.58
C GLY A 361 2.55 2.11 9.33
N VAL A 362 2.01 3.23 8.82
CA VAL A 362 2.55 3.95 7.64
C VAL A 362 3.96 4.46 7.90
N ILE A 363 4.22 4.95 9.12
CA ILE A 363 5.58 5.35 9.51
C ILE A 363 6.49 4.11 9.62
N GLY A 364 5.98 3.03 10.21
CA GLY A 364 6.70 1.78 10.40
C GLY A 364 7.11 1.10 9.09
N SER A 365 6.23 1.07 8.09
CA SER A 365 6.52 0.53 6.75
C SER A 365 7.62 1.33 6.07
N ALA A 366 7.56 2.66 6.13
CA ALA A 366 8.59 3.54 5.57
C ALA A 366 9.95 3.35 6.26
N VAL A 367 9.96 3.20 7.60
CA VAL A 367 11.19 2.90 8.36
C VAL A 367 11.76 1.52 7.98
N ALA A 368 10.92 0.49 7.88
CA ALA A 368 11.35 -0.85 7.45
C ALA A 368 11.94 -0.84 6.03
N ALA A 369 11.30 -0.09 5.11
CA ALA A 369 11.83 0.16 3.78
C ALA A 369 13.20 0.84 3.81
N GLY A 370 13.39 1.86 4.65
CA GLY A 370 14.68 2.52 4.84
C GLY A 370 15.78 1.57 5.31
N VAL A 371 15.47 0.70 6.28
CA VAL A 371 16.40 -0.32 6.75
C VAL A 371 16.79 -1.27 5.61
N PHE A 372 15.84 -1.74 4.81
CA PHE A 372 16.17 -2.58 3.66
C PHE A 372 16.97 -1.87 2.58
N LEU A 373 16.72 -0.58 2.33
CA LEU A 373 17.53 0.20 1.40
C LEU A 373 18.97 0.28 1.90
N ILE A 374 19.20 0.65 3.16
CA ILE A 374 20.55 0.70 3.74
C ILE A 374 21.28 -0.65 3.62
N LEU A 375 20.56 -1.75 3.80
CA LEU A 375 21.16 -3.10 3.76
C LEU A 375 21.46 -3.61 2.35
N PHE A 376 20.75 -3.14 1.32
CA PHE A 376 20.74 -3.78 0.00
C PHE A 376 20.86 -2.83 -1.21
N SER A 377 20.83 -1.51 -1.03
CA SER A 377 20.94 -0.53 -2.13
C SER A 377 22.39 -0.16 -2.48
N HIS A 378 23.36 -0.64 -1.69
CA HIS A 378 24.78 -0.29 -1.78
C HIS A 378 25.67 -1.51 -2.02
#